data_AF-A0A7V3SZU8-F1
#
_entry.id   AF-A0A7V3SZU8-F1
#
_cell.length_a   1.000
_cell.length_b   1.000
_cell.length_c   1.000
_cell.angle_alpha   90.00
_cell.angle_beta   90.00
_cell.angle_gamma   90.00
#
_symmetry.space_group_name_H-M   'P 1'
#
loop_
_entity.id
_entity.type
_entity.pdbx_description
1 polymer ?
#
loop_
_entity_poly.entity_id
_entity_poly.type
_entity_poly.pdbx_seq_one_letter_code
_entity_poly.pdbx_strand_id
1 'polypeptide(L)'
;MRKKKREKADSGKGEDWDWDRLLKTAVGIMGLSPDEFWKLTPYEFNLMIDGFLAREERKTNDILYLAWHVEAFARAKRLPKLQSLLKKRKPKSQNQTLTKEQLIIIAKKKGLAGPW
;
A
#
# COMPACT_ATOMS: atom_id res chain seq x y z
N MET A 1 -14.76 -64.55 -17.20
CA MET A 1 -13.74 -63.95 -16.29
C MET A 1 -13.45 -62.53 -16.74
N ARG A 2 -13.92 -61.52 -16.01
CA ARG A 2 -13.87 -60.10 -16.38
C ARG A 2 -12.71 -59.45 -15.62
N LYS A 3 -11.60 -59.14 -16.31
CA LYS A 3 -10.40 -58.54 -15.69
C LYS A 3 -10.75 -57.13 -15.15
N LYS A 4 -10.81 -57.02 -13.83
CA LYS A 4 -11.01 -55.76 -13.09
C LYS A 4 -9.78 -54.87 -13.30
N LYS A 5 -9.94 -53.81 -14.09
CA LYS A 5 -8.94 -52.76 -14.31
C LYS A 5 -8.63 -52.15 -12.95
N ARG A 6 -7.42 -52.36 -12.43
CA ARG A 6 -6.93 -51.66 -11.23
C ARG A 6 -6.78 -50.19 -11.61
N GLU A 7 -7.71 -49.36 -11.17
CA GLU A 7 -7.54 -47.91 -11.16
C GLU A 7 -6.33 -47.61 -10.28
N LYS A 8 -5.30 -47.01 -10.89
CA LYS A 8 -4.19 -46.42 -10.14
C LYS A 8 -4.81 -45.29 -9.33
N ALA A 9 -4.72 -45.40 -8.00
CA ALA A 9 -5.00 -44.32 -7.09
C ALA A 9 -4.18 -43.11 -7.53
N ASP A 10 -4.86 -42.01 -7.84
CA ASP A 10 -4.27 -40.71 -8.10
C ASP A 10 -3.61 -40.27 -6.79
N SER A 11 -2.30 -40.52 -6.69
CA SER A 11 -1.48 -39.99 -5.61
C SER A 11 -1.47 -38.47 -5.81
N GLY A 12 -2.32 -37.78 -5.05
CA GLY A 12 -2.39 -36.32 -5.02
C GLY A 12 -0.97 -35.76 -4.97
N LYS A 13 -0.56 -35.15 -6.08
CA LYS A 13 0.69 -34.39 -6.13
C LYS A 13 0.52 -33.26 -5.13
N GLY A 14 1.19 -33.36 -3.99
CA GLY A 14 1.38 -32.23 -3.10
C GLY A 14 1.90 -31.06 -3.95
N GLU A 15 1.27 -29.92 -3.81
CA GLU A 15 1.61 -28.69 -4.53
C GLU A 15 3.10 -28.39 -4.28
N ASP A 16 3.92 -28.58 -5.30
CA ASP A 16 5.37 -28.44 -5.21
C ASP A 16 5.66 -26.95 -4.98
N TRP A 17 6.25 -26.62 -3.82
CA TRP A 17 6.49 -25.25 -3.43
C TRP A 17 7.64 -24.63 -4.24
N ASP A 18 7.37 -23.50 -4.90
CA ASP A 18 8.34 -22.82 -5.78
C ASP A 18 9.31 -21.92 -4.99
N TRP A 19 10.27 -22.54 -4.30
CA TRP A 19 11.31 -21.84 -3.54
C TRP A 19 12.17 -20.92 -4.42
N ASP A 20 12.43 -21.32 -5.66
CA ASP A 20 13.24 -20.57 -6.61
C ASP A 20 12.60 -19.22 -6.96
N ARG A 21 11.29 -19.21 -7.18
CA ARG A 21 10.55 -17.98 -7.44
C ARG A 21 10.56 -17.03 -6.25
N LEU A 22 10.44 -17.55 -5.02
CA LEU A 22 10.50 -16.71 -3.82
C LEU A 22 11.87 -16.07 -3.66
N LEU A 23 12.94 -16.85 -3.81
CA LEU A 23 14.30 -16.34 -3.70
C LEU A 23 14.61 -15.31 -4.80
N LYS A 24 14.17 -15.55 -6.05
CA LYS A 24 14.27 -14.57 -7.14
C LYS A 24 13.53 -13.28 -6.84
N THR A 25 12.37 -13.37 -6.21
CA THR A 25 11.58 -12.19 -5.82
C THR A 25 12.27 -11.42 -4.69
N ALA A 26 12.67 -12.13 -3.62
CA ALA A 26 13.33 -11.54 -2.46
C ALA A 26 14.66 -10.85 -2.83
N VAL A 27 15.54 -11.56 -3.53
CA VAL A 27 16.88 -11.07 -3.84
C VAL A 27 16.88 -10.18 -5.07
N GLY A 28 16.24 -10.62 -6.15
CA GLY A 28 16.28 -9.91 -7.44
C GLY A 28 15.38 -8.68 -7.49
N ILE A 29 14.14 -8.80 -7.00
CA ILE A 29 13.13 -7.73 -7.12
C ILE A 29 13.15 -6.82 -5.90
N MET A 30 13.17 -7.39 -4.70
CA MET A 30 13.09 -6.64 -3.45
C MET A 30 14.46 -6.19 -2.93
N GLY A 31 15.55 -6.76 -3.44
CA GLY A 31 16.92 -6.38 -3.11
C GLY A 31 17.42 -6.88 -1.76
N LEU A 32 16.82 -7.94 -1.21
CA LEU A 32 17.30 -8.59 0.01
C LEU A 32 18.58 -9.37 -0.27
N SER A 33 19.48 -9.45 0.71
CA SER A 33 20.54 -10.45 0.64
C SER A 33 19.97 -11.87 0.79
N PRO A 34 20.62 -12.90 0.21
CA PRO A 34 20.20 -14.28 0.42
C PRO A 34 20.13 -14.66 1.91
N ASP A 35 21.10 -14.20 2.71
CA ASP A 35 21.14 -14.44 4.15
C ASP A 35 19.96 -13.82 4.91
N GLU A 36 19.50 -12.62 4.52
CA GLU A 36 18.31 -12.01 5.11
C GLU A 36 17.07 -12.82 4.78
N PHE A 37 16.90 -13.23 3.52
CA PHE A 37 15.75 -14.02 3.10
C PHE A 37 15.61 -15.33 3.91
N TRP A 38 16.71 -16.07 4.09
CA TRP A 38 16.67 -17.33 4.84
C TRP A 38 16.45 -17.16 6.34
N LYS A 39 16.62 -15.94 6.89
CA LYS A 39 16.31 -15.62 8.30
C LYS A 39 14.87 -15.20 8.51
N LEU A 40 14.16 -14.79 7.46
CA LEU A 40 12.78 -14.33 7.56
C LEU A 40 11.82 -15.50 7.80
N THR A 41 10.84 -15.26 8.64
CA THR A 41 9.65 -16.10 8.69
C THR A 41 8.75 -15.83 7.47
N PRO A 42 7.94 -16.81 7.03
CA PRO A 42 6.98 -16.59 5.93
C PRO A 42 6.04 -15.41 6.17
N TYR A 43 5.67 -15.16 7.44
CA TYR A 43 4.83 -14.02 7.82
C TYR A 43 5.55 -12.68 7.58
N GLU A 44 6.79 -12.54 8.04
CA GLU A 44 7.58 -11.33 7.82
C GLU A 44 7.83 -11.08 6.34
N PHE A 45 8.14 -12.13 5.58
CA PHE A 45 8.31 -12.03 4.15
C PHE A 45 7.04 -11.52 3.44
N ASN A 46 5.85 -12.01 3.83
CA ASN A 46 4.58 -11.51 3.30
C ASN A 46 4.34 -10.04 3.64
N LEU A 47 4.62 -9.60 4.87
CA LEU A 47 4.53 -8.17 5.23
C LEU A 47 5.45 -7.30 4.36
N MET A 48 6.64 -7.80 4.04
CA MET A 48 7.57 -7.10 3.17
C MET A 48 7.07 -7.05 1.73
N ILE A 49 6.48 -8.13 1.22
CA ILE A 49 5.84 -8.15 -0.10
C ILE A 49 4.72 -7.11 -0.15
N ASP A 50 3.85 -7.04 0.84
CA ASP A 50 2.74 -6.07 0.87
C ASP A 50 3.27 -4.63 0.82
N GLY A 51 4.30 -4.33 1.62
CA GLY A 51 4.98 -3.04 1.61
C GLY A 51 5.62 -2.72 0.25
N PHE A 52 6.22 -3.73 -0.40
CA PHE A 52 6.81 -3.61 -1.73
C PHE A 52 5.74 -3.33 -2.80
N LEU A 53 4.66 -4.10 -2.84
CA LEU A 53 3.55 -3.92 -3.78
C LEU A 53 2.93 -2.53 -3.64
N ALA A 54 2.67 -2.09 -2.41
CA ALA A 54 2.14 -0.75 -2.16
C ALA A 54 3.12 0.35 -2.64
N ARG A 55 4.43 0.12 -2.58
CA ARG A 55 5.44 1.04 -3.12
C ARG A 55 5.41 1.06 -4.65
N GLU A 56 5.35 -0.09 -5.30
CA GLU A 56 5.30 -0.18 -6.76
C GLU A 56 4.00 0.41 -7.34
N GLU A 57 2.87 0.20 -6.67
CA GLU A 57 1.61 0.84 -7.02
C GLU A 57 1.72 2.37 -6.95
N ARG A 58 2.29 2.91 -5.87
CA ARG A 58 2.54 4.37 -5.75
C ARG A 58 3.45 4.89 -6.87
N LYS A 59 4.55 4.20 -7.16
CA LYS A 59 5.45 4.58 -8.27
C LYS A 59 4.72 4.59 -9.61
N THR A 60 3.91 3.58 -9.87
CA THR A 60 3.12 3.47 -11.11
C THR A 60 2.15 4.65 -11.23
N ASN A 61 1.42 4.95 -10.15
CA ASN A 61 0.53 6.10 -10.09
C ASN A 61 1.29 7.43 -10.29
N ASP A 62 2.44 7.60 -9.66
CA ASP A 62 3.27 8.80 -9.81
C ASP A 62 3.72 9.01 -11.27
N ILE A 63 4.14 7.94 -11.95
CA ILE A 63 4.53 7.97 -13.37
C ILE A 63 3.32 8.33 -14.26
N LEU A 64 2.17 7.71 -14.02
CA LEU A 64 0.94 8.00 -14.76
C LEU A 64 0.50 9.45 -14.56
N TYR A 65 0.55 9.95 -13.31
CA TYR A 65 0.26 11.34 -13.01
C TYR A 65 1.24 12.27 -13.70
N LEU A 66 2.53 11.97 -13.69
CA LEU A 66 3.54 12.76 -14.39
C LEU A 66 3.23 12.84 -15.89
N ALA A 67 3.06 11.69 -16.54
CA ALA A 67 2.77 11.63 -17.97
C ALA A 67 1.49 12.40 -18.33
N TRP A 68 0.43 12.23 -17.53
CA TRP A 68 -0.82 12.95 -17.72
C TRP A 68 -0.66 14.47 -17.58
N HIS A 69 0.06 14.94 -16.55
CA HIS A 69 0.30 16.37 -16.36
C HIS A 69 1.19 16.97 -17.46
N VAL A 70 2.21 16.23 -17.93
CA VAL A 70 3.07 16.66 -19.04
C VAL A 70 2.22 16.93 -20.28
N GLU A 71 1.37 15.98 -20.67
CA GLU A 71 0.47 16.11 -21.80
C GLU A 71 -0.58 17.22 -21.60
N ALA A 72 -1.14 17.33 -20.41
CA ALA A 72 -2.10 18.40 -20.08
C ALA A 72 -1.46 19.79 -20.22
N PHE A 73 -0.21 19.96 -19.77
CA PHE A 73 0.52 21.23 -19.88
C PHE A 73 1.02 21.50 -21.30
N ALA A 74 1.41 20.48 -22.06
CA ALA A 74 1.76 20.64 -23.47
C ALA A 74 0.58 21.18 -24.30
N ARG A 75 -0.65 20.78 -23.97
CA ARG A 75 -1.88 21.26 -24.63
C ARG A 75 -2.40 22.59 -24.09
N ALA A 76 -1.88 23.08 -22.97
CA ALA A 76 -2.35 24.32 -22.36
C ALA A 76 -1.80 25.54 -23.10
N LYS A 77 -2.68 26.45 -23.55
CA LYS A 77 -2.27 27.71 -24.20
C LYS A 77 -1.38 28.59 -23.30
N ARG A 78 -1.57 28.50 -21.98
CA ARG A 78 -0.78 29.19 -20.96
C ARG A 78 -0.53 28.26 -19.79
N LEU A 79 0.72 28.16 -19.37
CA LEU A 79 1.10 27.33 -18.22
C LEU A 79 0.61 27.97 -16.91
N PRO A 80 -0.06 27.22 -16.02
CA PRO A 80 -0.46 27.72 -14.71
C PRO A 80 0.76 28.05 -13.84
N LYS A 81 0.60 28.95 -12.87
CA LYS A 81 1.66 29.30 -11.92
C LYS A 81 2.00 28.09 -11.05
N LEU A 82 3.28 27.75 -10.93
CA LEU A 82 3.73 26.60 -10.13
C LEU A 82 3.19 26.62 -8.69
N GLN A 83 3.17 27.80 -8.06
CA GLN A 83 2.71 27.96 -6.68
C GLN A 83 1.25 27.53 -6.44
N SER A 84 0.39 27.54 -7.46
CA SER A 84 -0.99 27.07 -7.32
C SER A 84 -1.12 25.55 -7.40
N LEU A 85 -0.11 24.86 -7.93
CA LEU A 85 -0.08 23.41 -8.08
C LEU A 85 0.63 22.70 -6.92
N LEU A 86 1.57 23.38 -6.27
CA LEU A 86 2.28 22.83 -5.12
C LEU A 86 1.33 22.66 -3.93
N LYS A 87 1.07 21.41 -3.56
CA LYS A 87 0.30 21.07 -2.36
C LYS A 87 1.11 21.48 -1.13
N LYS A 88 0.75 22.61 -0.52
CA LYS A 88 1.33 23.01 0.77
C LYS A 88 0.90 22.01 1.83
N ARG A 89 1.86 21.35 2.47
CA ARG A 89 1.58 20.54 3.67
C ARG A 89 1.07 21.50 4.73
N LYS A 90 -0.25 21.49 4.97
CA LYS A 90 -0.81 22.25 6.09
C LYS A 90 -0.11 21.71 7.36
N PRO A 91 0.42 22.58 8.24
CA PRO A 91 0.87 22.10 9.53
C PRO A 91 -0.31 21.32 10.13
N LYS A 92 -0.06 20.11 10.64
CA LYS A 92 -1.05 19.45 11.49
C LYS A 92 -1.37 20.51 12.54
N SER A 93 -2.62 20.97 12.59
CA SER A 93 -3.07 21.79 13.71
C SER A 93 -2.56 21.05 14.93
N GLN A 94 -1.64 21.66 15.67
CA GLN A 94 -1.41 21.20 17.03
C GLN A 94 -2.83 21.11 17.60
N ASN A 95 -3.22 19.94 18.08
CA ASN A 95 -4.47 19.82 18.80
C ASN A 95 -4.34 20.84 19.93
N GLN A 96 -4.89 22.03 19.74
CA GLN A 96 -5.07 22.96 20.84
C GLN A 96 -5.91 22.14 21.80
N THR A 97 -5.31 21.78 22.93
CA THR A 97 -6.05 21.13 24.01
C THR A 97 -7.06 22.17 24.45
N LEU A 98 -8.26 22.12 23.85
CA LEU A 98 -9.32 23.05 24.13
C LEU A 98 -9.64 22.92 25.61
N THR A 99 -9.61 24.03 26.33
CA THR A 99 -9.98 24.01 27.74
C THR A 99 -11.43 23.54 27.87
N LYS A 100 -11.79 22.98 29.04
CA LYS A 100 -13.15 22.48 29.31
C LYS A 100 -14.22 23.51 28.95
N GLU A 101 -13.96 24.79 29.24
CA GLU A 101 -14.85 25.91 28.90
C GLU A 101 -15.03 26.09 27.39
N GLN A 102 -13.94 26.01 26.62
CA GLN A 102 -13.99 26.11 25.16
C GLN A 102 -14.76 24.92 24.55
N LEU A 103 -14.61 23.72 25.13
CA LEU A 103 -15.39 22.55 24.73
C LEU A 103 -16.89 22.75 25.01
N ILE A 104 -17.25 23.31 26.17
CA ILE A 104 -18.64 23.62 26.52
C ILE A 104 -19.22 24.68 25.57
N ILE A 105 -18.46 25.72 25.21
CA ILE A 105 -18.90 26.75 24.24
C ILE A 105 -19.14 26.14 22.86
N ILE A 106 -18.24 25.27 22.39
CA ILE A 106 -18.41 24.57 21.12
C ILE A 106 -19.61 23.62 21.16
N ALA A 107 -19.83 22.92 22.28
CA ALA A 107 -20.98 22.04 22.47
C ALA A 107 -22.30 22.82 22.43
N LYS A 108 -22.39 23.94 23.15
CA LYS A 108 -23.54 24.86 23.12
C LYS A 108 -23.80 25.40 21.72
N LYS A 109 -22.75 25.84 21.01
CA LYS A 109 -22.86 26.34 19.62
C LYS A 109 -23.35 25.25 18.66
N LYS A 110 -23.03 23.99 18.92
CA LYS A 110 -23.51 22.82 18.16
C LYS A 110 -24.87 22.30 18.61
N GLY A 111 -25.53 22.98 19.57
CA GLY A 111 -26.87 22.62 20.04
C GLY A 111 -26.92 21.38 20.94
N LEU A 112 -25.78 20.93 21.47
CA LEU A 112 -25.74 19.84 22.43
C LEU A 112 -26.15 20.37 23.80
N ALA A 113 -26.97 19.60 24.53
CA ALA A 113 -27.36 19.86 25.91
C ALA A 113 -26.89 18.69 26.79
N GLY A 114 -26.34 18.98 27.95
CA GLY A 114 -25.75 17.98 28.84
C GLY A 114 -25.44 18.57 30.22
N PRO A 115 -25.17 17.72 31.22
CA PRO A 115 -24.86 18.15 32.58
C PRO A 115 -23.38 18.57 32.63
N TRP A 116 -23.12 19.81 32.22
CA TRP A 116 -21.83 20.48 32.35
C TRP A 116 -21.93 21.68 33.28
#